data_AF-A0A661R4U7-F1
#
_entry.id   AF-A0A661R4U7-F1
#
_cell.length_a   1.000
_cell.length_b   1.000
_cell.length_c   1.000
_cell.angle_alpha   90.00
_cell.angle_beta   90.00
_cell.angle_gamma   90.00
#
_symmetry.space_group_name_H-M   'P 1'
#
loop_
_entity.id
_entity.type
_entity.pdbx_description
1 polymer ?
#
loop_
_entity_poly.entity_id
_entity_poly.type
_entity_poly.pdbx_seq_one_letter_code
_entity_poly.pdbx_strand_id
1 'polypeptide(L)' 'ALHGLGLLDAARETLTGALRRKKGRSEELLRALRYERALVYEDLGQRRRSRGELEKLYAEDPDYEDVAERLGL' A
#
# COMPACT_ATOMS: atom_id res chain seq x y z
N ALA A 1 -3.38 11.89 3.37
CA ALA A 1 -3.80 13.23 2.88
C ALA A 1 -4.43 13.15 1.50
N LEU A 2 -3.72 12.80 0.42
CA LEU A 2 -4.31 12.75 -0.94
C LEU A 2 -5.41 11.69 -1.11
N HIS A 3 -5.20 10.50 -0.56
CA HIS A 3 -6.16 9.40 -0.60
C HIS A 3 -7.48 9.77 0.10
N GLY A 4 -7.42 10.23 1.37
CA GLY A 4 -8.61 10.71 2.09
C GLY A 4 -9.28 11.96 1.50
N LEU A 5 -8.65 12.63 0.52
CA LEU A 5 -9.25 13.73 -0.26
C LEU A 5 -9.87 13.24 -1.59
N GLY A 6 -9.87 11.93 -1.86
CA GLY A 6 -10.37 11.34 -3.11
C GLY A 6 -9.46 11.58 -4.32
N LEU A 7 -8.25 12.12 -4.13
CA LEU A 7 -7.28 12.39 -5.19
C LEU A 7 -6.46 11.13 -5.51
N LEU A 8 -7.15 10.07 -5.92
CA LEU A 8 -6.61 8.72 -6.00
C LEU A 8 -5.42 8.58 -6.96
N ASP A 9 -5.47 9.20 -8.15
CA ASP A 9 -4.35 9.15 -9.10
C ASP A 9 -3.11 9.88 -8.57
N ALA A 10 -3.30 11.04 -7.94
CA ALA A 10 -2.20 11.80 -7.33
C ALA A 10 -1.60 11.03 -6.13
N ALA A 11 -2.45 10.38 -5.32
CA ALA A 11 -2.01 9.52 -4.23
C ALA A 11 -1.16 8.36 -4.76
N ARG A 12 -1.64 7.65 -5.79
CA ARG A 12 -0.92 6.56 -6.46
C ARG A 12 0.45 6.99 -6.96
N GLU A 13 0.53 8.15 -7.62
CA GLU A 13 1.79 8.67 -8.16
C GLU A 13 2.79 9.03 -7.05
N THR A 14 2.31 9.71 -6.02
CA THR A 14 3.11 10.09 -4.85
C THR A 14 3.68 8.87 -4.14
N LEU A 15 2.83 7.86 -3.87
CA LEU A 15 3.23 6.61 -3.21
C LEU A 15 4.19 5.80 -4.08
N THR A 16 3.99 5.77 -5.40
CA THR A 16 4.91 5.11 -6.33
C THR A 16 6.28 5.79 -6.32
N GLY A 17 6.33 7.12 -6.33
CA GLY A 17 7.56 7.89 -6.21
C GLY A 17 8.26 7.64 -4.87
N ALA A 18 7.49 7.61 -3.78
CA ALA A 18 8.01 7.30 -2.46
C ALA A 18 8.64 5.89 -2.45
N LEU A 19 7.92 4.86 -2.87
CA LEU A 19 8.41 3.47 -2.80
C LEU A 19 9.58 3.15 -3.74
N ARG A 20 9.91 4.02 -4.71
CA ARG A 20 11.13 3.91 -5.53
C ARG A 20 12.41 4.28 -4.78
N ARG A 21 12.36 5.18 -3.78
CA ARG A 21 13.54 5.63 -3.02
C ARG A 21 13.47 5.15 -1.58
N LYS A 22 13.99 3.94 -1.34
CA LYS A 22 13.89 3.27 -0.03
C LYS A 22 15.04 3.56 0.95
N LYS A 23 16.22 3.93 0.44
CA LYS A 23 17.44 4.12 1.25
C LYS A 23 17.20 5.16 2.35
N GLY A 24 17.52 4.79 3.59
CA GLY A 24 17.41 5.66 4.77
C GLY A 24 15.99 5.79 5.34
N ARG A 25 15.04 4.94 4.92
CA ARG A 25 13.68 4.91 5.48
C ARG A 25 13.53 3.71 6.41
N SER A 26 12.73 3.87 7.46
CA SER A 26 12.39 2.77 8.35
C SER A 26 11.51 1.74 7.61
N GLU A 27 11.63 0.48 8.00
CA GLU A 27 10.78 -0.60 7.47
C GLU A 27 9.31 -0.37 7.81
N GLU A 28 9.02 0.22 8.97
CA GLU A 28 7.66 0.64 9.34
C GLU A 28 7.07 1.65 8.35
N LEU A 29 7.83 2.68 7.96
CA LEU A 29 7.39 3.64 6.94
C LEU A 29 7.19 2.97 5.58
N LEU A 30 8.06 2.04 5.20
CA LEU A 30 7.91 1.34 3.92
C LEU A 30 6.67 0.43 3.91
N ARG A 31 6.35 -0.23 5.03
CA ARG A 31 5.12 -1.01 5.20
C ARG A 31 3.88 -0.11 5.13
N ALA A 32 3.85 1.01 5.84
CA ALA A 32 2.75 1.97 5.79
C ALA A 32 2.50 2.51 4.39
N LEU A 33 3.56 2.84 3.65
CA LEU A 33 3.45 3.30 2.26
C LEU A 33 2.93 2.20 1.31
N ARG A 34 3.28 0.93 1.53
CA ARG A 34 2.75 -0.20 0.74
C ARG A 34 1.27 -0.42 1.05
N TYR A 35 0.91 -0.41 2.33
CA TYR A 35 -0.48 -0.56 2.78
C TYR A 35 -1.37 0.52 2.17
N GLU A 36 -1.00 1.79 2.33
CA GLU A 36 -1.74 2.92 1.76
C GLU A 36 -1.88 2.79 0.23
N ARG A 37 -0.83 2.32 -0.46
CA ARG A 37 -0.90 2.10 -1.92
C ARG A 37 -1.83 0.95 -2.29
N ALA A 38 -1.92 -0.09 -1.46
CA ALA A 38 -2.87 -1.17 -1.66
C ALA A 38 -4.32 -0.66 -1.59
N LEU A 39 -4.63 0.20 -0.61
CA LEU A 39 -5.95 0.83 -0.48
C LEU A 39 -6.26 1.73 -1.68
N VAL A 40 -5.32 2.57 -2.10
CA VAL A 40 -5.50 3.43 -3.28
C VAL A 40 -5.74 2.60 -4.54
N TYR A 41 -5.05 1.47 -4.72
CA TYR A 41 -5.33 0.58 -5.84
C TYR A 41 -6.70 -0.08 -5.75
N GLU A 42 -7.17 -0.41 -4.55
CA GLU A 42 -8.51 -0.96 -4.34
C GLU A 42 -9.58 0.05 -4.73
N ASP A 43 -9.48 1.29 -4.26
CA ASP A 43 -10.40 2.39 -4.57
C ASP A 43 -10.39 2.77 -6.06
N LEU A 44 -9.26 2.61 -6.74
CA LEU A 44 -9.15 2.75 -8.20
C LEU A 44 -9.68 1.54 -8.98
N GLY A 45 -10.21 0.51 -8.31
CA GLY A 45 -10.68 -0.74 -8.93
C GLY A 45 -9.57 -1.64 -9.45
N GLN A 46 -8.30 -1.33 -9.16
CA GLN A 46 -7.11 -2.06 -9.60
C GLN A 46 -6.79 -3.26 -8.69
N ARG A 47 -7.78 -4.15 -8.50
CA ARG A 47 -7.75 -5.27 -7.53
C ARG A 47 -6.48 -6.13 -7.60
N ARG A 48 -6.03 -6.48 -8.80
CA ARG A 48 -4.80 -7.28 -8.98
C ARG A 48 -3.56 -6.59 -8.41
N ARG A 49 -3.47 -5.26 -8.56
CA ARG A 49 -2.35 -4.47 -8.03
C ARG A 49 -2.45 -4.28 -6.53
N SER A 50 -3.66 -4.02 -6.02
CA SER A 50 -3.92 -3.97 -4.58
C SER A 50 -3.49 -5.27 -3.90
N ARG A 51 -4.00 -6.41 -4.38
CA ARG A 51 -3.62 -7.73 -3.85
C ARG A 51 -2.12 -7.98 -3.88
N GLY A 52 -1.43 -7.63 -4.96
CA GLY A 52 0.03 -7.80 -5.05
C GLY A 52 0.85 -6.90 -4.12
N GLU A 53 0.28 -5.81 -3.60
CA GLU A 53 0.91 -5.02 -2.53
C GLU A 53 0.64 -5.65 -1.15
N LEU A 54 -0.59 -6.11 -0.91
CA LEU A 54 -0.97 -6.81 0.32
C LEU A 54 -0.18 -8.12 0.51
N GLU A 55 -0.02 -8.93 -0.54
CA GLU A 55 0.75 -10.19 -0.47
C GLU A 55 2.22 -9.94 -0.09
N LYS A 56 2.83 -8.87 -0.60
CA LYS A 56 4.20 -8.49 -0.22
C LYS A 56 4.27 -8.04 1.24
N LEU A 57 3.28 -7.28 1.67
CA LEU A 57 3.20 -6.78 3.04
C LEU A 57 2.99 -7.94 4.02
N TYR A 58 2.09 -8.87 3.72
CA TYR A 58 1.86 -10.08 4.50
C TYR A 58 3.10 -10.96 4.61
N ALA A 59 3.88 -11.08 3.53
CA ALA A 59 5.14 -11.83 3.56
C ALA A 59 6.21 -11.16 4.43
N GLU A 60 6.15 -9.84 4.62
CA GLU A 60 7.05 -9.07 5.48
C GLU A 60 6.56 -9.04 6.94
N ASP A 61 5.24 -8.94 7.14
CA ASP A 61 4.58 -8.78 8.43
C ASP A 61 3.13 -9.30 8.35
N PRO A 62 2.89 -10.57 8.74
CA PRO A 62 1.56 -11.20 8.67
C PRO A 62 0.50 -10.52 9.54
N ASP A 63 0.92 -9.85 10.62
CA ASP A 63 0.06 -9.21 11.61
C ASP A 63 -0.16 -7.71 11.32
N TYR A 64 0.25 -7.24 10.13
CA TYR A 64 0.16 -5.84 9.77
C TYR A 64 -1.29 -5.42 9.49
N GLU A 65 -1.86 -4.59 10.37
CA GLU A 65 -3.22 -4.03 10.24
C GLU A 65 -4.27 -5.12 9.94
N ASP A 66 -5.05 -4.95 8.86
CA ASP A 66 -6.09 -5.88 8.39
C ASP A 66 -5.64 -6.67 7.12
N VAL A 67 -4.33 -6.79 6.88
CA VAL A 67 -3.80 -7.35 5.62
C VAL A 67 -4.24 -8.81 5.42
N ALA A 68 -4.21 -9.64 6.46
CA ALA A 68 -4.65 -11.03 6.39
C ALA A 68 -6.13 -11.12 5.98
N GLU A 69 -6.98 -10.34 6.63
CA GLU A 69 -8.42 -10.27 6.35
C GLU A 69 -8.69 -9.82 4.91
N ARG A 70 -7.98 -8.78 4.42
CA ARG A 70 -8.09 -8.30 3.03
C ARG A 70 -7.60 -9.32 2.00
N LEU A 71 -6.68 -10.21 2.37
CA LEU A 71 -6.23 -11.32 1.52
C LEU A 71 -7.17 -12.53 1.55
N GLY A 72 -8.06 -12.59 2.55
CA GLY A 72 -8.96 -13.71 2.82
C GLY A 72 -8.25 -14.89 3.49
N LEU A 73 -7.28 -14.60 4.36
CA LEU A 73 -6.48 -15.58 5.10
C LEU A 73 -6.96 -15.73 6.55
#